data_AF-A0A7V9HQC4-F1
#
_entry.id   AF-A0A7V9HQC4-F1
#
_cell.length_a   1.000
_cell.length_b   1.000
_cell.length_c   1.000
_cell.angle_alpha   90.00
_cell.angle_beta   90.00
_cell.angle_gamma   90.00
#
_symmetry.space_group_name_H-M   'P 1'
#
loop_
_entity.id
_entity.type
_entity.pdbx_description
1 polymer ?
#
loop_
_entity_poly.entity_id
_entity_poly.type
_entity_poly.pdbx_seq_one_letter_code
_entity_poly.pdbx_strand_id
1 'polypeptide(L)' 'VPEEAIGKAAGTNSTMRELGGVLGIALGVAAFAAVGGYASAGEFSDGFAAAMGVSTGLSLLAALAGAMLPGREGHDSV' A
#
# COMPACT_ATOMS: atom_id res chain seq x y z
N VAL A 1 -7.99 -22.21 4.53
CA VAL A 1 -8.57 -22.12 3.16
C VAL A 1 -8.72 -23.54 2.67
N PRO A 2 -9.89 -23.98 2.22
CA PRO A 2 -10.09 -25.32 1.63
C PRO A 2 -9.13 -25.55 0.46
N GLU A 3 -8.69 -26.78 0.23
CA GLU A 3 -7.66 -27.10 -0.78
C GLU A 3 -8.03 -26.61 -2.19
N GLU A 4 -9.31 -26.71 -2.55
CA GLU A 4 -9.84 -26.29 -3.85
C GLU A 4 -9.83 -24.77 -4.05
N ALA A 5 -9.72 -24.00 -2.96
CA ALA A 5 -9.72 -22.54 -2.97
C ALA A 5 -8.31 -21.94 -2.89
N ILE A 6 -7.27 -22.73 -2.62
CA ILE A 6 -5.89 -22.25 -2.45
C ILE A 6 -5.41 -21.47 -3.68
N GLY A 7 -5.64 -21.99 -4.89
CA GLY A 7 -5.24 -21.32 -6.13
C GLY A 7 -5.90 -19.94 -6.31
N LYS A 8 -7.21 -19.83 -6.03
CA LYS A 8 -7.94 -18.56 -6.11
C LYS A 8 -7.47 -17.55 -5.06
N ALA A 9 -7.23 -18.01 -3.83
CA ALA A 9 -6.74 -17.17 -2.75
C ALA A 9 -5.33 -16.64 -3.03
N ALA A 10 -4.43 -17.51 -3.49
CA ALA A 10 -3.07 -17.14 -3.85
C ALA A 10 -3.07 -16.15 -5.03
N GLY A 11 -3.85 -16.42 -6.08
CA GLY A 11 -3.99 -15.51 -7.23
C GLY A 11 -4.49 -14.13 -6.81
N THR A 12 -5.55 -14.07 -6.01
CA THR A 12 -6.10 -12.81 -5.49
C THR A 12 -5.05 -12.01 -4.70
N ASN A 13 -4.29 -12.68 -3.84
CA ASN A 13 -3.23 -12.02 -3.05
C ASN A 13 -2.11 -11.47 -3.94
N SER A 14 -1.65 -12.24 -4.93
CA SER A 14 -0.61 -11.78 -5.86
C SER A 14 -1.08 -10.58 -6.68
N THR A 15 -2.29 -10.64 -7.25
CA THR A 15 -2.86 -9.52 -8.00
C THR A 15 -3.02 -8.27 -7.14
N MET A 16 -3.46 -8.39 -5.90
CA MET A 16 -3.56 -7.26 -4.97
C MET A 16 -2.20 -6.62 -4.67
N ARG A 17 -1.13 -7.44 -4.56
CA ARG A 17 0.24 -6.93 -4.36
C ARG A 17 0.77 -6.21 -5.60
N GLU A 18 0.55 -6.75 -6.78
CA GLU A 18 0.94 -6.12 -8.05
C GLU A 18 0.19 -4.80 -8.24
N LEU A 19 -1.13 -4.81 -8.05
CA LEU A 19 -1.97 -3.61 -8.11
C LEU A 19 -1.52 -2.55 -7.11
N GLY A 20 -1.29 -2.94 -5.85
CA GLY A 20 -0.81 -2.04 -4.81
C GLY A 20 0.56 -1.44 -5.14
N GLY A 21 1.46 -2.22 -5.74
CA GLY A 21 2.78 -1.75 -6.18
C GLY A 21 2.69 -0.68 -7.26
N VAL A 22 1.91 -0.94 -8.32
CA VAL A 22 1.74 0.04 -9.42
C VAL A 22 1.01 1.29 -8.95
N LEU A 23 -0.05 1.13 -8.15
CA LEU A 23 -0.79 2.26 -7.58
C LEU A 23 0.09 3.12 -6.67
N GLY A 24 0.92 2.50 -5.83
CA GLY A 24 1.84 3.21 -4.95
C GLY A 24 2.84 4.07 -5.73
N ILE A 25 3.43 3.52 -6.79
CA ILE A 25 4.33 4.28 -7.68
C ILE A 25 3.57 5.44 -8.33
N ALA A 26 2.39 5.20 -8.88
CA ALA A 26 1.60 6.22 -9.56
C ALA A 26 1.24 7.39 -8.63
N LEU A 27 0.78 7.10 -7.41
CA LEU A 27 0.45 8.13 -6.41
C LEU A 27 1.69 8.87 -5.92
N GLY A 28 2.80 8.17 -5.69
CA GLY A 28 4.07 8.80 -5.29
C GLY A 28 4.59 9.77 -6.36
N VAL A 29 4.58 9.35 -7.64
CA VAL A 29 4.98 10.20 -8.76
C VAL A 29 4.02 11.39 -8.93
N ALA A 30 2.71 11.17 -8.84
CA ALA A 30 1.73 12.24 -8.94
C ALA A 30 1.90 13.30 -7.83
N ALA A 31 2.10 12.86 -6.58
CA ALA A 31 2.33 13.76 -5.45
C ALA A 31 3.66 14.53 -5.58
N PHE A 32 4.73 13.85 -6.00
CA PHE A 32 6.01 14.50 -6.28
C PHE A 32 5.84 15.58 -7.35
N ALA A 33 5.23 15.23 -8.49
CA ALA A 33 5.10 16.15 -9.63
C ALA A 33 4.16 17.34 -9.36
N ALA A 34 3.25 17.21 -8.39
CA ALA A 34 2.33 18.28 -8.02
C ALA A 34 2.99 19.41 -7.21
N VAL A 35 4.08 19.12 -6.48
CA VAL A 35 4.72 20.07 -5.54
C VAL A 35 6.18 20.33 -5.90
N GLY A 36 6.88 19.32 -6.42
CA GLY A 36 8.30 19.35 -6.68
C GLY A 36 8.68 19.42 -8.14
N GLY A 37 9.97 19.29 -8.37
CA GLY A 37 10.59 19.43 -9.68
C GLY A 37 12.05 19.02 -9.63
N TYR A 38 12.71 19.06 -10.79
CA TYR A 38 14.11 18.69 -10.93
C TYR A 38 15.03 19.91 -11.13
N ALA A 39 14.50 21.14 -11.04
CA ALA A 39 15.30 22.33 -11.33
C ALA A 39 16.26 22.70 -10.20
N SER A 40 15.98 22.27 -8.96
CA SER A 40 16.87 22.48 -7.82
C SER A 40 16.75 21.37 -6.77
N ALA A 41 17.73 21.29 -5.87
CA ALA A 41 17.69 20.36 -4.74
C ALA A 41 16.50 20.63 -3.79
N GLY A 42 16.07 21.89 -3.68
CA GLY A 42 14.92 22.29 -2.87
C GLY A 42 13.62 21.72 -3.44
N GLU A 43 13.34 22.01 -4.72
CA GLU A 43 12.15 21.49 -5.40
C GLU A 43 12.07 19.96 -5.40
N PHE A 44 13.21 19.27 -5.56
CA PHE A 44 13.24 17.81 -5.47
C PHE A 44 12.90 17.33 -4.06
N SER A 45 13.46 17.97 -3.03
CA SER A 45 13.21 17.61 -1.63
C SER A 45 11.76 17.86 -1.24
N ASP A 46 11.16 18.95 -1.71
CA ASP A 46 9.75 19.28 -1.47
C ASP A 46 8.81 18.25 -2.12
N GLY A 47 9.08 17.89 -3.38
CA GLY A 47 8.34 16.81 -4.06
C GLY A 47 8.50 15.46 -3.36
N PHE A 48 9.71 15.12 -2.92
CA PHE A 48 9.98 13.88 -2.19
C PHE A 48 9.24 13.86 -0.85
N ALA A 49 9.25 14.97 -0.11
CA ALA A 49 8.49 15.10 1.14
C ALA A 49 6.98 14.94 0.92
N ALA A 50 6.44 15.52 -0.15
CA ALA A 50 5.03 15.34 -0.52
C ALA A 50 4.69 13.87 -0.83
N ALA A 51 5.53 13.17 -1.61
CA ALA A 51 5.35 11.75 -1.92
C ALA A 51 5.43 10.85 -0.67
N MET A 52 6.37 11.14 0.24
CA MET A 52 6.47 10.45 1.52
C MET A 52 5.25 10.71 2.41
N GLY A 53 4.75 11.94 2.46
CA GLY A 53 3.54 12.30 3.21
C GLY A 53 2.31 11.51 2.75
N VAL A 54 2.11 11.38 1.43
CA VAL A 54 1.06 10.53 0.86
C VAL A 54 1.27 9.06 1.26
N SER A 55 2.50 8.55 1.16
CA SER A 55 2.82 7.17 1.53
C SER A 55 2.56 6.88 3.02
N THR A 56 2.90 7.83 3.90
CA THR A 56 2.56 7.77 5.33
C THR A 56 1.05 7.73 5.54
N GLY A 57 0.30 8.61 4.88
CA GLY A 57 -1.16 8.61 4.95
C GLY A 57 -1.78 7.29 4.52
N LEU A 58 -1.35 6.74 3.37
CA LEU A 58 -1.81 5.44 2.88
C LEU A 58 -1.48 4.30 3.84
N SER A 59 -0.28 4.30 4.42
CA SER A 59 0.15 3.28 5.39
C SER A 59 -0.69 3.31 6.66
N LEU A 60 -1.01 4.51 7.17
CA LEU A 60 -1.90 4.68 8.32
C LEU A 60 -3.32 4.19 8.00
N LEU A 61 -3.86 4.55 6.83
CA LEU A 61 -5.18 4.06 6.40
C LEU A 61 -5.20 2.54 6.26
N ALA A 62 -4.16 1.92 5.70
CA ALA A 62 -4.04 0.47 5.59
C ALA A 62 -3.95 -0.20 6.96
N ALA A 63 -3.20 0.38 7.91
CA ALA A 63 -3.10 -0.12 9.27
C ALA A 63 -4.45 -0.06 10.00
N LEU A 64 -5.18 1.05 9.87
CA LEU A 64 -6.53 1.19 10.43
C LEU A 64 -7.51 0.20 9.81
N ALA A 65 -7.51 0.07 8.48
CA ALA A 65 -8.35 -0.91 7.78
C ALA A 65 -8.04 -2.34 8.23
N GLY A 66 -6.76 -2.68 8.41
CA GLY A 66 -6.32 -3.97 8.94
C GLY A 66 -6.75 -4.22 10.39
N ALA A 67 -6.69 -3.20 11.24
CA ALA A 67 -7.14 -3.29 12.64
C ALA A 67 -8.66 -3.50 12.78
N MET A 68 -9.44 -3.10 11.77
CA MET A 68 -10.89 -3.34 11.72
C MET A 68 -11.25 -4.75 11.25
N LEU A 69 -10.30 -5.53 10.73
CA LEU A 69 -10.56 -6.92 10.32
C LEU A 69 -10.77 -7.82 11.54
N PRO A 70 -11.68 -8.80 11.47
CA PRO A 70 -11.89 -9.77 12.55
C PRO A 70 -10.60 -10.50 12.92
N GLY A 71 -10.38 -10.70 14.22
CA GLY A 71 -9.27 -11.51 14.74
C GLY A 71 -9.38 -12.97 14.26
N ARG A 72 -8.23 -13.63 14.09
CA ARG A 72 -8.21 -15.07 13.80
C ARG A 72 -8.66 -15.81 15.05
N GLU A 73 -9.79 -16.52 14.98
CA GLU A 73 -10.20 -17.45 16.03
C GLU A 73 -9.12 -18.53 16.16
N GLY A 74 -8.53 -18.64 17.36
CA GLY A 74 -7.61 -19.71 17.70
C GLY A 74 -8.36 -21.02 17.59
N HIS A 75 -7.91 -21.90 16.71
CA HIS A 75 -8.42 -23.26 16.65
C HIS A 75 -7.85 -23.98 17.87
N ASP A 76 -8.57 -23.90 19.00
CA ASP A 76 -8.32 -24.69 20.20
C ASP A 76 -8.69 -26.15 19.88
N SER A 77 -7.85 -26.82 19.09
CA SER A 77 -7.96 -28.24 18.82
C SER A 77 -7.15 -29.02 19.85
N VAL A 78 -7.88 -29.52 20.86
CA VAL A 78 -7.54 -30.68 21.72
C VAL A 78 -7.49 -31.95 20.88
#